data_AF-A0A431J0M1-F1
#
_entry.id   AF-A0A431J0M1-F1
#
_cell.length_a   1.000
_cell.length_b   1.000
_cell.length_c   1.000
_cell.angle_alpha   90.00
_cell.angle_beta   90.00
_cell.angle_gamma   90.00
#
_symmetry.space_group_name_H-M   'P 1'
#
loop_
_entity.id
_entity.type
_entity.pdbx_description
1 polymer ?
#
loop_
_entity_poly.entity_id
_entity_poly.type
_entity_poly.pdbx_seq_one_letter_code
_entity_poly.pdbx_strand_id
1 'polypeptide(L)'
;MRSFSERREINKLGLETFFLNLENNHYDYNINNLVIDLENKIKTLEEKEIKNHDDEIEIIFLYKELFAISEMKIIYAYKHFEIHLKFLIKASYPDTKESSFFKWESVVDFLKSKNIKLSEISNHKEIEELRNLNNSIKHSRNLINNKTKNIEEFTNKKEIDYKDLLIFYKRIEKASSDFIFSLAKHIEKDLYHFDDKRIESIAQKILLRMDDKTVQKLIQKLK
;
A
#
# COMPACT_ATOMS: atom_id res chain seq x y z
N MET A 1 -35.45 8.43 -10.07
CA MET A 1 -34.11 9.01 -9.82
C MET A 1 -33.80 8.73 -8.35
N ARG A 2 -32.73 7.99 -8.01
CA ARG A 2 -32.43 7.67 -6.59
C ARG A 2 -32.20 8.95 -5.77
N SER A 3 -32.70 8.99 -4.54
CA SER A 3 -32.51 10.12 -3.62
C SER A 3 -31.02 10.28 -3.28
N PHE A 4 -30.61 11.49 -2.84
CA PHE A 4 -29.23 11.71 -2.42
C PHE A 4 -28.84 10.83 -1.22
N SER A 5 -29.80 10.54 -0.32
CA SER A 5 -29.61 9.62 0.81
C SER A 5 -29.35 8.19 0.33
N GLU A 6 -30.15 7.67 -0.60
CA GLU A 6 -29.93 6.33 -1.17
C GLU A 6 -28.57 6.21 -1.87
N ARG A 7 -28.15 7.25 -2.61
CA ARG A 7 -26.83 7.27 -3.26
C ARG A 7 -25.69 7.25 -2.23
N ARG A 8 -25.86 7.98 -1.11
CA ARG A 8 -24.90 7.99 0.00
C ARG A 8 -24.73 6.60 0.58
N GLU A 9 -25.82 5.93 0.94
CA GLU A 9 -25.77 4.58 1.53
C GLU A 9 -25.15 3.56 0.57
N ILE A 10 -25.50 3.63 -0.72
CA ILE A 10 -24.91 2.74 -1.73
C ILE A 10 -23.40 2.97 -1.88
N ASN A 11 -22.94 4.22 -1.88
CA ASN A 11 -21.51 4.52 -1.96
C ASN A 11 -20.77 4.05 -0.71
N LYS A 12 -21.38 4.22 0.47
CA LYS A 12 -20.84 3.72 1.73
C LYS A 12 -20.72 2.20 1.72
N LEU A 13 -21.80 1.49 1.36
CA LEU A 13 -21.82 0.03 1.23
C LEU A 13 -20.83 -0.48 0.17
N GLY A 14 -20.65 0.25 -0.93
CA GLY A 14 -19.68 -0.07 -1.97
C GLY A 14 -18.25 -0.04 -1.45
N LEU A 15 -17.90 0.95 -0.63
CA LEU A 15 -16.62 1.00 0.07
C LEU A 15 -16.46 -0.19 1.03
N GLU A 16 -17.47 -0.45 1.87
CA GLU A 16 -17.46 -1.58 2.81
C GLU A 16 -17.26 -2.94 2.09
N THR A 17 -17.96 -3.14 0.97
CA THR A 17 -17.88 -4.37 0.16
C THR A 17 -16.53 -4.53 -0.53
N PHE A 18 -15.89 -3.43 -0.96
CA PHE A 18 -14.53 -3.49 -1.51
C PHE A 18 -13.55 -4.09 -0.49
N PHE A 19 -13.68 -3.76 0.81
CA PHE A 19 -12.80 -4.32 1.84
C PHE A 19 -13.01 -5.80 2.10
N LEU A 20 -14.26 -6.27 2.05
CA LEU A 20 -14.57 -7.69 2.19
C LEU A 20 -13.90 -8.55 1.11
N ASN A 21 -13.62 -7.95 -0.05
CA ASN A 21 -12.99 -8.60 -1.20
C ASN A 21 -11.52 -8.22 -1.36
N LEU A 22 -10.92 -7.50 -0.40
CA LEU A 22 -9.50 -7.16 -0.44
C LEU A 22 -8.69 -8.41 -0.07
N GLU A 23 -8.47 -9.28 -1.05
CA GLU A 23 -7.71 -10.51 -0.84
C GLU A 23 -6.22 -10.21 -0.62
N ASN A 24 -5.57 -11.09 0.15
CA ASN A 24 -4.12 -11.07 0.31
C ASN A 24 -3.43 -11.46 -1.00
N ASN A 25 -2.14 -11.12 -1.09
CA ASN A 25 -1.31 -11.32 -2.25
C ASN A 25 -1.39 -12.77 -2.84
N HIS A 26 -2.10 -12.93 -3.97
CA HIS A 26 -2.24 -14.22 -4.67
C HIS A 26 -0.93 -14.81 -5.19
N TYR A 27 0.11 -13.98 -5.29
CA TYR A 27 1.44 -14.40 -5.73
C TYR A 27 2.14 -15.30 -4.70
N ASP A 28 1.71 -15.27 -3.43
CA ASP A 28 2.45 -15.91 -2.35
C ASP A 28 2.45 -17.43 -2.42
N TYR A 29 1.33 -18.05 -2.81
CA TYR A 29 1.24 -19.52 -2.82
C TYR A 29 2.27 -20.16 -3.76
N ASN A 30 2.30 -19.72 -5.02
CA ASN A 30 3.21 -20.28 -6.02
C ASN A 30 4.68 -19.98 -5.70
N ILE A 31 4.96 -18.77 -5.19
CA ILE A 31 6.32 -18.37 -4.87
C ILE A 31 6.86 -19.09 -3.65
N ASN A 32 6.04 -19.29 -2.62
CA ASN A 32 6.47 -20.02 -1.44
C ASN A 32 6.83 -21.47 -1.79
N ASN A 33 6.05 -22.13 -2.64
CA ASN A 33 6.37 -23.48 -3.12
C ASN A 33 7.70 -23.50 -3.90
N LEU A 34 7.89 -22.54 -4.81
CA LEU A 34 9.14 -22.44 -5.58
C LEU A 34 10.36 -22.18 -4.68
N VAL A 35 10.23 -21.32 -3.67
CA VAL A 35 11.30 -21.09 -2.68
C VAL A 35 11.65 -22.38 -1.95
N ILE A 36 10.65 -23.11 -1.45
CA ILE A 36 10.85 -24.38 -0.76
C ILE A 36 11.56 -25.40 -1.66
N ASP A 37 11.14 -25.51 -2.93
CA ASP A 37 11.74 -26.43 -3.88
C ASP A 37 13.22 -26.09 -4.16
N LEU A 38 13.53 -24.81 -4.33
CA LEU A 38 14.91 -24.35 -4.54
C LEU A 38 15.78 -24.56 -3.29
N GLU A 39 15.26 -24.28 -2.09
CA GLU A 39 15.97 -24.53 -0.84
C GLU A 39 16.25 -26.03 -0.63
N ASN A 40 15.29 -26.89 -0.97
CA ASN A 40 15.48 -28.34 -0.91
C ASN A 40 16.53 -28.83 -1.91
N LYS A 41 16.57 -28.26 -3.12
CA LYS A 41 17.62 -28.58 -4.12
C LYS A 41 19.00 -28.19 -3.62
N ILE A 42 19.15 -26.97 -3.08
CA ILE A 42 20.41 -26.51 -2.49
C ILE A 42 20.84 -27.47 -1.38
N LYS A 43 19.94 -27.79 -0.45
CA LYS A 43 20.23 -28.73 0.64
C LYS A 43 20.70 -30.09 0.13
N THR A 44 20.02 -30.64 -0.88
CA THR A 44 20.39 -31.93 -1.49
C THR A 44 21.78 -31.90 -2.10
N LEU A 45 22.13 -30.82 -2.80
CA LEU A 45 23.46 -30.63 -3.37
C LEU A 45 24.52 -30.42 -2.28
N GLU A 46 24.16 -29.70 -1.21
CA GLU A 46 25.05 -29.40 -0.09
C GLU A 46 25.43 -30.63 0.75
N GLU A 47 24.51 -31.60 0.84
CA GLU A 47 24.68 -32.86 1.59
C GLU A 47 25.47 -33.94 0.83
N LYS A 48 25.83 -33.72 -0.45
CA LYS A 48 26.70 -34.65 -1.19
C LYS A 48 28.08 -34.76 -0.54
N GLU A 49 28.54 -35.99 -0.26
CA GLU A 49 29.86 -36.26 0.34
C GLU A 49 31.04 -35.77 -0.52
N ILE A 50 30.90 -35.85 -1.85
CA ILE A 50 31.88 -35.35 -2.82
C ILE A 50 31.14 -34.39 -3.75
N LYS A 51 31.48 -33.10 -3.67
CA LYS A 51 30.99 -32.07 -4.60
C LYS A 51 31.98 -31.90 -5.74
N ASN A 52 31.49 -31.89 -6.96
CA ASN A 52 32.30 -31.47 -8.09
C ASN A 52 32.13 -29.96 -8.33
N HIS A 53 32.93 -29.41 -9.25
CA HIS A 53 32.86 -28.00 -9.60
C HIS A 53 31.49 -27.58 -10.14
N ASP A 54 30.80 -28.48 -10.85
CA ASP A 54 29.49 -28.22 -11.42
C ASP A 54 28.42 -28.07 -10.31
N ASP A 55 28.49 -28.87 -9.24
CA ASP A 55 27.61 -28.76 -8.07
C ASP A 55 27.77 -27.41 -7.36
N GLU A 56 29.01 -26.92 -7.23
CA GLU A 56 29.29 -25.61 -6.63
C GLU A 56 28.72 -24.47 -7.48
N ILE A 57 28.89 -24.55 -8.80
CA ILE A 57 28.31 -23.59 -9.74
C ILE A 57 26.78 -23.60 -9.64
N GLU A 58 26.16 -24.79 -9.59
CA GLU A 58 24.71 -24.94 -9.49
C GLU A 58 24.17 -24.31 -8.20
N ILE A 59 24.80 -24.56 -7.05
CA ILE A 59 24.42 -23.93 -5.77
C ILE A 59 24.45 -22.39 -5.87
N ILE A 60 25.50 -21.83 -6.49
CA ILE A 60 25.61 -20.38 -6.70
C ILE A 60 24.45 -19.85 -7.56
N PHE A 61 24.08 -20.56 -8.62
CA PHE A 61 22.94 -20.18 -9.46
C PHE A 61 21.61 -20.26 -8.71
N LEU A 62 21.39 -21.31 -7.91
CA LEU A 62 20.16 -21.46 -7.11
C LEU A 62 20.02 -20.34 -6.08
N TYR A 63 21.11 -19.92 -5.43
CA TYR A 63 21.06 -18.75 -4.53
C TYR A 63 20.73 -17.44 -5.26
N LYS A 64 21.26 -17.24 -6.47
CA LYS A 64 20.90 -16.08 -7.30
C LYS A 64 19.43 -16.10 -7.70
N GLU A 65 18.89 -17.27 -8.00
CA GLU A 65 17.48 -17.45 -8.34
C GLU A 65 16.58 -17.16 -7.12
N LEU A 66 16.91 -17.70 -5.95
CA LEU A 66 16.21 -17.41 -4.69
C LEU A 66 16.18 -15.91 -4.37
N PHE A 67 17.30 -15.23 -4.61
CA PHE A 67 17.40 -13.79 -4.42
C PHE A 67 16.45 -13.04 -5.37
N ALA A 68 16.49 -13.35 -6.67
CA ALA A 68 15.63 -12.72 -7.67
C ALA A 68 14.14 -12.95 -7.40
N ILE A 69 13.76 -14.16 -6.99
CA ILE A 69 12.37 -14.49 -6.62
C ILE A 69 11.93 -13.67 -5.40
N SER A 70 12.81 -13.52 -4.41
CA SER A 70 12.52 -12.73 -3.21
C SER A 70 12.36 -11.25 -3.54
N GLU A 71 13.17 -10.70 -4.45
CA GLU A 71 13.01 -9.35 -4.97
C GLU A 71 11.66 -9.15 -5.68
N MET A 72 11.26 -10.12 -6.51
CA MET A 72 9.97 -10.07 -7.22
C MET A 72 8.79 -10.09 -6.25
N LYS A 73 8.91 -10.80 -5.13
CA LYS A 73 7.90 -10.82 -4.06
C LYS A 73 7.69 -9.41 -3.49
N ILE A 74 8.77 -8.67 -3.22
CA ILE A 74 8.70 -7.26 -2.76
C ILE A 74 8.09 -6.34 -3.82
N ILE A 75 8.54 -6.46 -5.07
CA ILE A 75 8.04 -5.65 -6.19
C ILE A 75 6.53 -5.85 -6.36
N TYR A 76 6.08 -7.10 -6.35
CA TYR A 76 4.67 -7.44 -6.50
C TYR A 76 3.86 -6.89 -5.32
N ALA A 77 4.34 -7.05 -4.09
CA ALA A 77 3.67 -6.53 -2.89
C ALA A 77 3.38 -5.03 -3.00
N TYR A 78 4.38 -4.24 -3.40
CA TYR A 78 4.21 -2.80 -3.57
C TYR A 78 3.26 -2.47 -4.73
N LYS A 79 3.35 -3.22 -5.84
CA LYS A 79 2.45 -3.03 -6.99
C LYS A 79 0.99 -3.31 -6.62
N HIS A 80 0.76 -4.37 -5.87
CA HIS A 80 -0.56 -4.75 -5.37
C HIS A 80 -1.13 -3.67 -4.44
N PHE A 81 -0.31 -3.17 -3.51
CA PHE A 81 -0.65 -2.02 -2.67
C PHE A 81 -1.04 -0.78 -3.49
N GLU A 82 -0.24 -0.40 -4.50
CA GLU A 82 -0.52 0.76 -5.35
C GLU A 82 -1.87 0.64 -6.08
N ILE A 83 -2.21 -0.56 -6.58
CA ILE A 83 -3.47 -0.81 -7.28
C ILE A 83 -4.64 -0.58 -6.31
N HIS A 84 -4.59 -1.16 -5.12
CA HIS A 84 -5.65 -1.02 -4.12
C HIS A 84 -5.80 0.42 -3.63
N LEU A 85 -4.69 1.13 -3.42
CA LEU A 85 -4.70 2.53 -3.04
C LEU A 85 -5.37 3.41 -4.10
N LYS A 86 -4.99 3.24 -5.37
CA LYS A 86 -5.54 4.01 -6.49
C LYS A 86 -7.03 3.72 -6.67
N PHE A 87 -7.42 2.45 -6.60
CA PHE A 87 -8.80 2.04 -6.66
C PHE A 87 -9.62 2.69 -5.54
N LEU A 88 -9.16 2.60 -4.29
CA LEU A 88 -9.85 3.21 -3.14
C LEU A 88 -10.05 4.71 -3.33
N ILE A 89 -8.99 5.44 -3.66
CA ILE A 89 -9.08 6.90 -3.87
C ILE A 89 -10.04 7.23 -5.01
N LYS A 90 -9.98 6.50 -6.13
CA LYS A 90 -10.82 6.75 -7.30
C LYS A 90 -12.30 6.46 -7.02
N ALA A 91 -12.58 5.38 -6.29
CA ALA A 91 -13.93 5.00 -5.89
C ALA A 91 -14.54 6.03 -4.92
N SER A 92 -13.74 6.53 -3.97
CA SER A 92 -14.17 7.50 -2.97
C SER A 92 -14.29 8.93 -3.51
N TYR A 93 -13.44 9.30 -4.48
CA TYR A 93 -13.37 10.65 -5.04
C TYR A 93 -13.40 10.60 -6.58
N PRO A 94 -14.60 10.49 -7.20
CA PRO A 94 -14.75 10.24 -8.64
C PRO A 94 -14.10 11.28 -9.54
N ASP A 95 -14.01 12.54 -9.09
CA ASP A 95 -13.42 13.65 -9.87
C ASP A 95 -11.89 13.62 -9.90
N THR A 96 -11.26 12.69 -9.18
CA THR A 96 -9.80 12.53 -9.19
C THR A 96 -9.30 11.86 -10.46
N LYS A 97 -8.12 12.29 -10.93
CA LYS A 97 -7.41 11.64 -12.03
C LYS A 97 -6.50 10.56 -11.45
N GLU A 98 -6.86 9.30 -11.64
CA GLU A 98 -6.08 8.15 -11.14
C GLU A 98 -4.61 8.20 -11.59
N SER A 99 -4.38 8.64 -12.84
CA SER A 99 -3.04 8.81 -13.41
C SER A 99 -2.16 9.82 -12.67
N SER A 100 -2.73 10.70 -11.84
CA SER A 100 -1.94 11.64 -11.03
C SER A 100 -1.28 11.00 -9.80
N PHE A 101 -1.74 9.81 -9.39
CA PHE A 101 -1.28 9.09 -8.21
C PHE A 101 -0.13 8.10 -8.51
N PHE A 102 0.56 8.26 -9.64
CA PHE A 102 1.77 7.50 -9.94
C PHE A 102 2.97 7.92 -9.07
N LYS A 103 2.94 9.14 -8.51
CA LYS A 103 3.92 9.62 -7.53
C LYS A 103 3.31 9.52 -6.14
N TRP A 104 4.07 8.97 -5.20
CA TRP A 104 3.65 8.87 -3.79
C TRP A 104 3.37 10.24 -3.18
N GLU A 105 4.16 11.25 -3.54
CA GLU A 105 4.01 12.62 -3.07
C GLU A 105 2.66 13.21 -3.50
N SER A 106 2.17 12.87 -4.71
CA SER A 106 0.83 13.27 -5.15
C SER A 106 -0.27 12.66 -4.28
N VAL A 107 -0.11 11.41 -3.82
CA VAL A 107 -1.04 10.77 -2.89
C VAL A 107 -1.02 11.50 -1.55
N VAL A 108 0.17 11.78 -1.02
CA VAL A 108 0.36 12.48 0.26
C VAL A 108 -0.33 13.84 0.23
N ASP A 109 -0.10 14.64 -0.82
CA ASP A 109 -0.68 15.97 -0.96
C ASP A 109 -2.20 15.92 -1.15
N PHE A 110 -2.68 14.92 -1.89
CA PHE A 110 -4.10 14.67 -2.04
C PHE A 110 -4.77 14.37 -0.69
N LEU A 111 -4.22 13.44 0.11
CA LEU A 111 -4.78 13.09 1.42
C LEU A 111 -4.74 14.28 2.39
N LYS A 112 -3.67 15.07 2.38
CA LYS A 112 -3.60 16.32 3.15
C LYS A 112 -4.71 17.31 2.75
N SER A 113 -5.03 17.42 1.46
CA SER A 113 -6.12 18.28 0.99
C SER A 113 -7.50 17.84 1.51
N LYS A 114 -7.64 16.57 1.90
CA LYS A 114 -8.83 15.99 2.56
C LYS A 114 -8.72 15.98 4.07
N ASN A 115 -7.71 16.66 4.63
CA ASN A 115 -7.42 16.69 6.06
C ASN A 115 -7.17 15.29 6.66
N ILE A 116 -6.68 14.35 5.85
CA ILE A 116 -6.29 13.00 6.28
C ILE A 116 -4.78 13.00 6.48
N LYS A 117 -4.33 12.72 7.70
CA LYS A 117 -2.90 12.66 8.02
C LYS A 117 -2.38 11.24 7.89
N LEU A 118 -1.38 11.03 7.03
CA LEU A 118 -0.74 9.73 6.86
C LEU A 118 -0.18 9.13 8.16
N SER A 119 0.30 9.97 9.08
CA SER A 119 0.81 9.54 10.39
C SER A 119 -0.26 8.91 11.29
N GLU A 120 -1.54 9.11 11.01
CA GLU A 120 -2.67 8.54 11.75
C GLU A 120 -3.17 7.23 11.12
N ILE A 121 -2.63 6.86 9.95
CA ILE A 121 -2.97 5.63 9.25
C ILE A 121 -2.10 4.48 9.76
N SER A 122 -2.75 3.36 10.08
CA SER A 122 -2.09 2.14 10.51
C SER A 122 -1.06 1.67 9.47
N ASN A 123 0.06 1.13 9.94
CA ASN A 123 1.10 0.54 9.10
C ASN A 123 1.76 1.49 8.08
N HIS A 124 1.65 2.81 8.29
CA HIS A 124 2.29 3.81 7.43
C HIS A 124 3.81 3.60 7.33
N LYS A 125 4.47 3.22 8.44
CA LYS A 125 5.92 3.00 8.48
C LYS A 125 6.31 1.81 7.58
N GLU A 126 5.60 0.70 7.69
CA GLU A 126 5.83 -0.54 6.94
C GLU A 126 5.61 -0.33 5.44
N ILE A 127 4.59 0.45 5.05
CA ILE A 127 4.37 0.85 3.66
C ILE A 127 5.51 1.72 3.14
N GLU A 128 6.00 2.64 3.96
CA GLU A 128 7.14 3.49 3.59
C GLU A 128 8.44 2.66 3.45
N GLU A 129 8.67 1.68 4.33
CA GLU A 129 9.76 0.71 4.22
C GLU A 129 9.65 -0.12 2.92
N LEU A 130 8.46 -0.67 2.64
CA LEU A 130 8.16 -1.42 1.41
C LEU A 130 8.43 -0.58 0.15
N ARG A 131 7.95 0.67 0.14
CA ARG A 131 8.17 1.63 -0.96
C ARG A 131 9.66 1.86 -1.20
N ASN A 132 10.39 2.13 -0.12
CA ASN A 132 11.83 2.41 -0.19
C ASN A 132 12.64 1.18 -0.64
N LEU A 133 12.27 -0.01 -0.19
CA LEU A 133 12.90 -1.26 -0.63
C LEU A 133 12.59 -1.57 -2.10
N ASN A 134 11.32 -1.50 -2.53
CA ASN A 134 10.94 -1.68 -3.94
C ASN A 134 11.72 -0.72 -4.86
N ASN A 135 11.85 0.55 -4.47
CA ASN A 135 12.60 1.52 -5.26
C ASN A 135 14.11 1.20 -5.30
N SER A 136 14.65 0.69 -4.20
CA SER A 136 16.05 0.26 -4.13
C SER A 136 16.30 -0.94 -5.04
N ILE A 137 15.44 -1.95 -5.02
CA ILE A 137 15.51 -3.12 -5.93
C ILE A 137 15.44 -2.68 -7.41
N LYS A 138 14.53 -1.76 -7.75
CA LYS A 138 14.33 -1.34 -9.15
C LYS A 138 15.46 -0.48 -9.73
N HIS A 139 16.16 0.28 -8.90
CA HIS A 139 17.04 1.36 -9.38
C HIS A 139 18.45 1.35 -8.78
N SER A 140 18.69 0.60 -7.71
CA SER A 140 19.96 0.58 -7.00
C SER A 140 20.65 -0.76 -7.17
N ARG A 141 21.96 -0.74 -7.44
CA ARG A 141 22.79 -1.95 -7.38
C ARG A 141 23.07 -2.41 -5.94
N ASN A 142 22.86 -1.52 -4.97
CA ASN A 142 23.04 -1.79 -3.55
C ASN A 142 21.71 -1.59 -2.81
N LEU A 143 21.21 -2.66 -2.18
CA LEU A 143 19.98 -2.64 -1.40
C LEU A 143 20.15 -1.92 -0.07
N ILE A 144 21.36 -1.83 0.49
CA ILE A 144 21.64 -1.10 1.73
C ILE A 144 22.01 0.34 1.40
N ASN A 145 21.08 1.26 1.64
CA ASN A 145 21.27 2.69 1.40
C ASN A 145 20.60 3.52 2.51
N ASN A 146 20.68 4.84 2.40
CA ASN A 146 20.14 5.74 3.43
C ASN A 146 18.62 5.58 3.68
N LYS A 147 17.86 5.03 2.73
CA LYS A 147 16.41 4.81 2.86
C LYS A 147 16.04 3.42 3.36
N THR A 148 16.94 2.44 3.27
CA THR A 148 16.68 1.03 3.62
C THR A 148 17.49 0.54 4.81
N LYS A 149 18.59 1.22 5.19
CA LYS A 149 19.48 0.81 6.30
C LYS A 149 18.82 0.70 7.68
N ASN A 150 17.66 1.33 7.85
CA ASN A 150 16.91 1.32 9.11
C ASN A 150 15.78 0.27 9.12
N ILE A 151 15.65 -0.52 8.04
CA ILE A 151 14.78 -1.70 8.04
C ILE A 151 15.39 -2.70 9.02
N GLU A 152 14.55 -3.21 9.93
CA GLU A 152 14.97 -4.05 11.05
C GLU A 152 15.85 -5.21 10.60
N GLU A 153 15.41 -5.93 9.55
CA GLU A 153 16.08 -7.09 8.98
C GLU A 153 17.46 -6.79 8.36
N PHE A 154 17.71 -5.52 8.02
CA PHE A 154 18.93 -5.10 7.32
C PHE A 154 19.92 -4.42 8.27
N THR A 155 19.53 -4.24 9.53
CA THR A 155 20.34 -3.52 10.52
C THR A 155 21.66 -4.24 10.76
N ASN A 156 22.77 -3.50 10.74
CA ASN A 156 24.14 -4.01 10.91
C ASN A 156 24.64 -5.00 9.84
N LYS A 157 23.89 -5.19 8.74
CA LYS A 157 24.33 -6.04 7.64
C LYS A 157 25.21 -5.27 6.65
N LYS A 158 26.23 -5.95 6.13
CA LYS A 158 27.06 -5.44 5.02
C LYS A 158 26.48 -5.79 3.66
N GLU A 159 25.84 -6.95 3.58
CA GLU A 159 25.18 -7.49 2.39
C GLU A 159 23.85 -8.09 2.81
N ILE A 160 22.87 -8.04 1.91
CA ILE A 160 21.52 -8.59 2.10
C ILE A 160 21.44 -9.88 1.32
N ASP A 161 20.92 -10.93 1.94
CA ASP A 161 20.62 -12.19 1.26
C ASP A 161 19.11 -12.33 1.00
N TYR A 162 18.72 -13.44 0.36
CA TYR A 162 17.31 -13.67 0.04
C TYR A 162 16.46 -13.91 1.30
N LYS A 163 17.03 -14.49 2.36
CA LYS A 163 16.32 -14.78 3.62
C LYS A 163 15.92 -13.47 4.30
N ASP A 164 16.76 -12.46 4.23
CA ASP A 164 16.46 -11.12 4.75
C ASP A 164 15.24 -10.50 4.07
N LEU A 165 15.14 -10.63 2.75
CA LEU A 165 13.99 -10.17 1.98
C LEU A 165 12.73 -10.94 2.35
N LEU A 166 12.83 -12.26 2.56
CA LEU A 166 11.70 -13.10 2.97
C LEU A 166 11.23 -12.80 4.39
N ILE A 167 12.15 -12.59 5.34
CA ILE A 167 11.82 -12.19 6.72
C ILE A 167 11.15 -10.82 6.72
N PHE A 168 11.70 -9.86 5.98
CA PHE A 168 11.10 -8.54 5.80
C PHE A 168 9.67 -8.67 5.26
N TYR A 169 9.49 -9.42 4.17
CA TYR A 169 8.17 -9.64 3.58
C TYR A 169 7.20 -10.24 4.60
N LYS A 170 7.65 -11.23 5.38
CA LYS A 170 6.81 -11.90 6.36
C LYS A 170 6.30 -10.93 7.43
N ARG A 171 7.15 -9.99 7.89
CA ARG A 171 6.75 -8.95 8.85
C ARG A 171 5.68 -8.02 8.27
N ILE A 172 5.80 -7.64 7.00
CA ILE A 172 4.92 -6.66 6.37
C ILE A 172 3.74 -7.27 5.61
N GLU A 173 3.57 -8.60 5.62
CA GLU A 173 2.61 -9.36 4.80
C GLU A 173 1.18 -8.78 4.88
N LYS A 174 0.75 -8.33 6.07
CA LYS A 174 -0.57 -7.71 6.30
C LYS A 174 -0.59 -6.19 6.28
N ALA A 175 0.58 -5.54 6.22
CA ALA A 175 0.68 -4.08 6.32
C ALA A 175 -0.10 -3.37 5.21
N SER A 176 -0.16 -3.95 4.01
CA SER A 176 -0.90 -3.38 2.88
C SER A 176 -2.39 -3.36 3.11
N SER A 177 -2.99 -4.48 3.53
CA SER A 177 -4.42 -4.55 3.80
C SER A 177 -4.81 -3.71 5.02
N ASP A 178 -4.01 -3.73 6.08
CA ASP A 178 -4.22 -2.93 7.28
C ASP A 178 -4.16 -1.42 6.99
N PHE A 179 -3.19 -0.99 6.16
CA PHE A 179 -3.09 0.40 5.72
C PHE A 179 -4.32 0.82 4.91
N ILE A 180 -4.71 0.03 3.91
CA ILE A 180 -5.84 0.34 3.04
C ILE A 180 -7.15 0.42 3.83
N PHE A 181 -7.35 -0.49 4.78
CA PHE A 181 -8.51 -0.48 5.67
C PHE A 181 -8.51 0.73 6.61
N SER A 182 -7.36 1.09 7.18
CA SER A 182 -7.24 2.26 8.05
C SER A 182 -7.47 3.57 7.26
N LEU A 183 -6.90 3.69 6.06
CA LEU A 183 -7.14 4.82 5.17
C LEU A 183 -8.62 4.96 4.81
N ALA A 184 -9.29 3.85 4.52
CA ALA A 184 -10.70 3.86 4.18
C ALA A 184 -11.58 4.41 5.30
N LYS A 185 -11.32 4.06 6.55
CA LYS A 185 -12.05 4.64 7.70
C LYS A 185 -11.88 6.15 7.79
N HIS A 186 -10.68 6.65 7.49
CA HIS A 186 -10.42 8.09 7.45
C HIS A 186 -11.16 8.75 6.28
N ILE A 187 -11.21 8.10 5.12
CA ILE A 187 -11.99 8.57 3.96
C ILE A 187 -13.49 8.56 4.26
N GLU A 188 -14.03 7.51 4.89
CA GLU A 188 -15.43 7.44 5.30
C GLU A 188 -15.78 8.61 6.22
N LYS A 189 -14.91 8.89 7.21
CA LYS A 189 -15.06 10.03 8.10
C LYS A 189 -15.02 11.36 7.35
N ASP A 190 -14.08 11.54 6.41
CA ASP A 190 -14.04 12.74 5.56
C ASP A 190 -15.30 12.90 4.72
N LEU A 191 -15.82 11.84 4.11
CA LEU A 191 -16.95 11.92 3.18
C LEU A 191 -18.30 12.05 3.89
N TYR A 192 -18.47 11.43 5.06
CA TYR A 192 -19.80 11.16 5.61
C TYR A 192 -20.02 11.66 7.03
N HIS A 193 -18.98 12.12 7.73
CA HIS A 193 -19.10 12.64 9.09
C HIS A 193 -18.94 14.16 9.12
N PHE A 194 -20.02 14.85 9.46
CA PHE A 194 -20.09 16.29 9.61
C PHE A 194 -20.48 16.61 11.05
N ASP A 195 -19.48 16.84 11.90
CA ASP A 195 -19.71 17.34 13.26
C ASP A 195 -20.10 18.82 13.23
N ASP A 196 -20.64 19.32 14.35
CA ASP A 196 -21.12 20.71 14.46
C ASP A 196 -20.03 21.72 14.08
N LYS A 197 -18.78 21.45 14.47
CA LYS A 197 -17.63 22.31 14.14
C LYS A 197 -17.37 22.38 12.63
N ARG A 198 -17.45 21.25 11.93
CA ARG A 198 -17.28 21.18 10.48
C ARG A 198 -18.45 21.86 9.78
N ILE A 199 -19.68 21.64 10.24
CA ILE A 199 -20.88 22.32 9.72
C ILE A 199 -20.74 23.84 9.88
N GLU A 200 -20.34 24.30 11.06
CA GLU A 200 -20.12 25.72 11.35
C GLU A 200 -19.03 26.32 10.46
N SER A 201 -17.90 25.62 10.29
CA SER A 201 -16.82 26.08 9.39
C SER A 201 -17.29 26.22 7.94
N ILE A 202 -18.13 25.30 7.45
CA ILE A 202 -18.73 25.38 6.12
C ILE A 202 -19.68 26.59 6.05
N ALA A 203 -20.56 26.74 7.03
CA ALA A 203 -21.50 27.85 7.09
C ALA A 203 -20.79 29.21 7.07
N GLN A 204 -19.76 29.40 7.91
CA GLN A 204 -18.96 30.62 7.95
C GLN A 204 -18.33 30.94 6.59
N LYS A 205 -17.71 29.96 5.92
CA LYS A 205 -17.10 30.15 4.58
C LYS A 205 -18.11 30.60 3.53
N ILE A 206 -19.35 30.12 3.63
CA ILE A 206 -20.44 30.48 2.72
C ILE A 206 -20.96 31.89 3.05
N LEU A 207 -21.25 32.17 4.32
CA LEU A 207 -21.78 33.46 4.80
C LEU A 207 -20.81 34.63 4.56
N LEU A 208 -19.49 34.38 4.51
CA LEU A 208 -18.50 35.39 4.13
C LEU A 208 -18.57 35.83 2.66
N ARG A 209 -19.28 35.08 1.79
CA ARG A 209 -19.26 35.29 0.33
C ARG A 209 -20.64 35.42 -0.30
N MET A 210 -21.71 35.14 0.45
CA MET A 210 -23.09 35.15 -0.04
C MET A 210 -23.93 36.15 0.73
N ASP A 211 -24.80 36.85 0.02
CA ASP A 211 -25.87 37.63 0.64
C ASP A 211 -27.01 36.74 1.13
N ASP A 212 -27.88 37.30 1.98
CA ASP A 212 -29.00 36.56 2.59
C ASP A 212 -29.92 35.92 1.56
N LYS A 213 -30.19 36.62 0.44
CA LYS A 213 -31.05 36.13 -0.64
C LYS A 213 -30.46 34.88 -1.30
N THR A 214 -29.15 34.87 -1.54
CA THR A 214 -28.43 33.73 -2.12
C THR A 214 -28.37 32.56 -1.14
N VAL A 215 -28.18 32.82 0.16
CA VAL A 215 -28.21 31.81 1.21
C VAL A 215 -29.58 31.13 1.28
N GLN A 216 -30.68 31.89 1.25
CA GLN A 216 -32.03 31.31 1.25
C GLN A 216 -32.27 30.40 0.03
N LYS A 217 -31.77 30.79 -1.14
CA LYS A 217 -31.83 29.96 -2.35
C LYS A 217 -31.03 28.66 -2.19
N LEU A 218 -29.86 28.70 -1.54
CA LEU A 218 -29.07 27.51 -1.23
C LEU A 218 -29.81 26.57 -0.27
N ILE A 219 -30.39 27.10 0.81
CA ILE A 219 -31.18 26.32 1.78
C ILE A 219 -32.33 25.57 1.08
N GLN A 220 -33.01 26.22 0.13
CA GLN A 220 -34.07 25.57 -0.67
C GLN A 220 -33.55 24.45 -1.58
N LYS A 221 -32.30 24.53 -2.05
CA LYS A 221 -31.69 23.50 -2.92
C LYS A 221 -31.13 22.31 -2.14
N LEU A 222 -30.91 22.46 -0.84
CA LEU A 222 -30.42 21.40 0.05
C LEU A 222 -31.55 20.53 0.64
N LYS A 223 -32.80 21.00 0.58
CA LYS A 223 -34.01 20.28 0.97
C LYS A 223 -34.55 19.46 -0.21
#